data_AF-A0A2D9C6M6-F1
#
_entry.id   AF-A0A2D9C6M6-F1
#
_cell.length_a   1.000
_cell.length_b   1.000
_cell.length_c   1.000
_cell.angle_alpha   90.00
_cell.angle_beta   90.00
_cell.angle_gamma   90.00
#
_symmetry.space_group_name_H-M   'P 1'
#
loop_
_entity.id
_entity.type
_entity.pdbx_description
1 polymer ?
#
loop_
_entity_poly.entity_id
_entity_poly.type
_entity_poly.pdbx_seq_one_letter_code
_entity_poly.pdbx_strand_id
1 'polypeptide(L)' 'MTADRTHVFYTDSYNGWAVATLDKSEFQIGEAEYTYRKVNAVDLAKRHGVDAHIFGRNGLYQRTIKASA' A
#
# COMPACT_ATOMS: atom_id res chain seq x y z
N MET A 1 -8.22 5.20 15.44
CA MET A 1 -8.28 5.32 13.97
C MET A 1 -8.48 3.93 13.41
N THR A 2 -9.37 3.76 12.42
CA THR A 2 -9.70 2.45 11.82
C THR A 2 -9.14 2.43 10.41
N ALA A 3 -8.43 1.36 10.06
CA ALA A 3 -7.91 1.17 8.71
C ALA A 3 -9.07 1.07 7.70
N ASP A 4 -8.96 1.82 6.60
CA ASP A 4 -9.93 1.83 5.50
C ASP A 4 -9.34 1.16 4.25
N ARG A 5 -8.08 1.48 3.93
CA ARG A 5 -7.37 0.96 2.75
C ARG A 5 -5.86 0.99 2.97
N THR A 6 -5.14 0.29 2.12
CA THR A 6 -3.68 0.43 2.01
C THR A 6 -3.28 0.93 0.63
N HIS A 7 -2.23 1.75 0.56
CA HIS A 7 -1.62 2.19 -0.68
C HIS A 7 -0.27 1.50 -0.85
N VAL A 8 -0.04 0.93 -2.03
CA VAL A 8 1.25 0.40 -2.46
C VAL A 8 1.82 1.30 -3.55
N PHE A 9 2.90 2.00 -3.25
CA PHE A 9 3.51 2.97 -4.16
C PHE A 9 5.03 2.84 -4.18
N TYR A 10 5.63 3.24 -5.30
CA TYR A 10 7.08 3.27 -5.42
C TYR A 10 7.60 4.56 -4.77
N THR A 11 8.68 4.45 -4.00
CA THR A 11 9.33 5.60 -3.35
C THR A 11 10.56 6.01 -4.13
N ASP A 12 11.61 5.20 -4.08
CA ASP A 12 12.90 5.48 -4.70
C ASP A 12 13.66 4.17 -4.99
N SER A 13 14.82 4.28 -5.64
CA SER A 13 15.60 3.11 -6.07
C SER A 13 16.31 2.36 -4.95
N TYR A 14 16.42 2.98 -3.76
CA TYR A 14 17.08 2.41 -2.59
C TYR A 14 16.07 1.63 -1.74
N ASN A 15 14.93 2.25 -1.42
CA ASN A 15 13.88 1.69 -0.59
C ASN A 15 12.87 0.83 -1.39
N GLY A 16 12.67 1.12 -2.67
CA GLY A 16 11.78 0.40 -3.57
C GLY A 16 10.31 0.81 -3.41
N TRP A 17 9.53 -0.02 -2.74
CA TRP A 17 8.07 0.09 -2.63
C TRP A 17 7.65 0.26 -1.17
N ALA A 18 6.69 1.14 -0.93
CA ALA A 18 6.10 1.37 0.38
C ALA A 18 4.65 0.89 0.43
N VAL A 19 4.22 0.46 1.62
CA VAL A 19 2.84 0.17 1.99
C VAL A 19 2.43 1.14 3.08
N ALA A 20 1.44 1.99 2.81
CA ALA A 20 0.88 2.91 3.80
C ALA A 20 -0.59 2.56 4.06
N THR A 21 -0.93 2.29 5.32
CA THR A 21 -2.32 2.07 5.74
C THR A 21 -2.98 3.40 6.05
N LEU A 22 -4.15 3.64 5.48
CA LEU A 22 -4.86 4.91 5.58
C LEU A 22 -6.20 4.74 6.28
N ASP A 23 -6.64 5.79 6.99
CA ASP A 23 -8.01 5.91 7.47
C ASP A 23 -8.96 6.47 6.40
N LYS A 24 -10.25 6.62 6.76
CA LYS A 24 -11.29 7.16 5.86
C LYS A 24 -11.07 8.60 5.41
N SER A 25 -10.25 9.35 6.14
CA SER A 25 -9.90 10.74 5.84
C SER A 25 -8.56 10.84 5.09
N GLU A 26 -8.04 9.71 4.60
CA GLU A 26 -6.77 9.58 3.89
C GLU A 26 -5.52 9.90 4.74
N PHE A 27 -5.64 9.90 6.07
CA PHE A 27 -4.48 10.03 6.94
C PHE A 27 -3.80 8.69 7.13
N GLN A 28 -2.46 8.71 7.10
CA GLN A 28 -1.67 7.53 7.39
C GLN A 28 -1.84 7.10 8.85
N ILE A 29 -2.11 5.81 9.05
CA ILE A 29 -2.16 5.16 10.35
C ILE A 29 -0.83 4.47 10.58
N GLY A 30 -0.10 4.90 11.61
CA GLY A 30 1.19 4.30 11.96
C GLY A 30 2.29 4.58 10.94
N GLU A 31 3.35 3.77 10.98
CA GLU A 31 4.50 3.85 10.07
C GLU A 31 4.24 3.12 8.75
N ALA A 32 4.87 3.60 7.67
CA ALA A 32 4.84 2.90 6.38
C ALA A 32 5.84 1.73 6.38
N GLU A 33 5.47 0.63 5.73
CA GLU A 33 6.34 -0.54 5.57
C GLU A 33 7.04 -0.51 4.21
N TYR A 34 8.34 -0.79 4.17
CA TYR A 34 9.15 -0.70 2.95
C TYR A 34 9.67 -2.07 2.50
N THR A 35 9.72 -2.27 1.19
CA THR A 35 10.35 -3.44 0.59
C THR A 35 10.82 -3.18 -0.82
N TYR A 36 11.97 -3.74 -1.16
CA TYR A 36 12.61 -3.50 -2.45
C TYR A 36 11.75 -3.96 -3.65
N ARG A 37 11.01 -5.07 -3.51
CA ARG A 37 10.23 -5.66 -4.61
C ARG A 37 8.74 -5.38 -4.47
N LYS A 38 8.09 -4.95 -5.57
CA LYS A 38 6.64 -4.70 -5.62
C LYS A 38 5.81 -5.88 -5.13
N VAL A 39 6.19 -7.11 -5.48
CA VAL A 39 5.45 -8.33 -5.09
C VAL A 39 5.37 -8.47 -3.57
N ASN A 40 6.47 -8.17 -2.86
CA ASN A 40 6.49 -8.22 -1.41
C ASN A 40 5.59 -7.14 -0.82
N ALA A 41 5.57 -5.94 -1.40
CA ALA A 41 4.73 -4.84 -0.92
C ALA A 41 3.24 -5.18 -1.10
N VAL A 42 2.90 -5.80 -2.23
CA VAL A 42 1.54 -6.32 -2.48
C VAL A 42 1.17 -7.40 -1.47
N ASP A 43 2.08 -8.31 -1.13
CA ASP A 43 1.79 -9.36 -0.14
C ASP A 43 1.71 -8.83 1.29
N LEU A 44 2.46 -7.79 1.64
CA LEU A 44 2.29 -7.05 2.89
C LEU A 44 0.94 -6.35 2.95
N ALA A 45 0.55 -5.62 1.89
CA ALA A 45 -0.73 -4.94 1.81
C ALA A 45 -1.92 -5.87 2.05
N LYS A 46 -1.89 -7.09 1.49
CA LYS A 46 -2.92 -8.12 1.74
C LYS A 46 -3.07 -8.50 3.21
N ARG A 47 -2.00 -8.47 4.00
CA ARG A 47 -2.03 -8.84 5.44
C ARG A 47 -2.81 -7.83 6.29
N HIS A 48 -2.98 -6.61 5.81
CA HIS A 48 -3.76 -5.57 6.50
C HIS A 48 -5.28 -5.81 6.42
N GLY A 49 -5.75 -6.76 5.61
CA GLY A 49 -7.17 -7.16 5.59
C GLY A 49 -8.13 -6.10 5.05
N VAL A 50 -7.61 -5.07 4.38
CA VAL A 50 -8.38 -4.00 3.72
C VAL A 50 -8.00 -3.91 2.25
N ASP A 51 -8.79 -3.19 1.46
CA ASP A 51 -8.51 -3.00 0.04
C ASP A 51 -7.12 -2.36 -0.17
N ALA A 52 -6.35 -2.89 -1.12
CA ALA A 52 -5.03 -2.39 -1.47
C ALA A 52 -5.03 -1.69 -2.83
N HIS A 53 -4.73 -0.40 -2.85
CA HIS A 53 -4.59 0.41 -4.06
C HIS A 53 -3.14 0.38 -4.54
N ILE A 54 -2.94 -0.07 -5.77
CA ILE A 54 -1.62 -0.26 -6.35
C ILE A 54 -1.33 0.86 -7.33
N PHE A 55 -0.25 1.59 -7.08
CA PHE A 55 0.25 2.64 -7.96
C PHE A 55 1.46 2.13 -8.76
N GLY A 56 1.68 2.70 -9.94
CA GLY A 56 2.85 2.42 -10.78
C GLY A 56 4.07 3.20 -10.30
N ARG A 57 5.24 2.90 -10.88
CA ARG A 57 6.48 3.68 -10.63
C ARG A 57 6.35 5.14 -11.07
N ASN A 58 5.43 5.42 -12.01
CA ASN A 58 5.07 6.75 -12.47
C ASN A 58 4.05 7.46 -11.55
N GLY A 59 3.70 6.88 -10.40
CA GLY A 59 2.71 7.43 -9.47
C GLY A 59 1.25 7.25 -9.90
N LEU A 60 0.97 6.68 -11.07
CA LEU A 60 -0.41 6.50 -11.55
C LEU A 60 -1.07 5.29 -10.90
N TYR A 61 -2.34 5.43 -10.52
CA TYR A 61 -3.15 4.30 -10.06
C TYR A 61 -3.26 3.24 -11.16
N GLN A 62 -3.09 1.98 -10.78
CA GLN A 62 -3.14 0.84 -11.71
C GLN A 62 -4.34 -0.05 -11.45
N ARG A 63 -4.55 -0.46 -10.19
CA ARG A 63 -5.62 -1.40 -9.81
C ARG A 63 -5.84 -1.44 -8.30
N THR A 64 -6.99 -1.97 -7.89
CA THR A 64 -7.29 -2.35 -6.51
C THR A 64 -7.27 -3.86 -6.37
N ILE A 65 -6.67 -4.35 -5.29
CA ILE A 65 -6.82 -5.72 -4.80
C ILE A 65 -7.82 -5.65 -3.66
N LYS A 66 -8.95 -6.34 -3.80
CA LYS A 66 -9.98 -6.38 -2.76
C LYS A 66 -9.50 -7.20 -1.57
N ALA A 67 -9.88 -6.77 -0.37
CA ALA A 67 -9.77 -7.63 0.79
C ALA A 67 -10.56 -8.92 0.53
N SER A 68 -9.97 -10.07 0.85
CA SER A 68 -10.72 -11.32 0.86
C SER A 68 -11.82 -11.21 1.92
N ALA A 69 -13.06 -11.50 1.53
CA ALA A 69 -14.20 -11.57 2.44
C ALA A 69 -14.06 -12.73 3.46
#